data_AF-A0AAV5LL87-F1
#
_entry.id   AF-A0AAV5LL87-F1
#
_cell.length_a   1.000
_cell.length_b   1.000
_cell.length_c   1.000
_cell.angle_alpha   90.00
_cell.angle_beta   90.00
_cell.angle_gamma   90.00
#
_symmetry.space_group_name_H-M   'P 1'
#
loop_
_entity.id
_entity.type
_entity.pdbx_description
1 polymer ?
#
loop_
_entity_poly.entity_id
_entity_poly.type
_entity_poly.pdbx_seq_one_letter_code
_entity_poly.pdbx_strand_id
1 'polypeptide(L)'
;MAKHEELPVPIYSSLEPVYGEASQLEEAELRFNNLKAKFQQVFGHAPDIFARSPGRVNLIGEHIDYEGYSVLPMAIRQDTIVAIRKRGAEEEKLLRIANVNDKYSICTYPADPNQEIDLKNHKWGHYFICG
;
A
#
# COMPACT_ATOMS: atom_id res chain seq x y z
N MET A 1 -6.50 -28.44 6.68
CA MET A 1 -6.12 -27.36 5.74
C MET A 1 -5.70 -26.18 6.58
N ALA A 2 -4.46 -25.71 6.44
CA ALA A 2 -4.05 -24.47 7.12
C ALA A 2 -5.02 -23.36 6.69
N LYS A 3 -5.59 -22.63 7.66
CA LYS A 3 -6.33 -21.41 7.33
C LYS A 3 -5.32 -20.48 6.64
N HIS A 4 -5.70 -19.96 5.47
CA HIS A 4 -4.83 -19.07 4.67
C HIS A 4 -4.33 -17.84 5.46
N GLU A 5 -4.97 -17.55 6.60
CA GLU A 5 -4.66 -16.50 7.58
C GLU A 5 -3.29 -16.64 8.29
N GLU A 6 -2.60 -17.78 8.20
CA GLU A 6 -1.31 -18.02 8.88
C GLU A 6 -0.07 -17.87 7.98
N LEU A 7 -0.23 -17.56 6.70
CA LEU A 7 0.91 -17.41 5.79
C LEU A 7 1.60 -16.04 6.01
N PRO A 8 2.94 -16.01 6.17
CA PRO A 8 3.66 -14.76 6.37
C PRO A 8 3.59 -13.88 5.12
N VAL A 9 3.60 -12.55 5.31
CA VAL A 9 3.74 -11.61 4.20
C VAL A 9 5.08 -11.86 3.51
N PRO A 10 5.12 -12.14 2.19
CA PRO A 10 6.36 -12.44 1.51
C PRO A 10 7.22 -11.17 1.41
N ILE A 11 8.52 -11.34 1.68
CA ILE A 11 9.52 -10.28 1.61
C ILE A 11 10.49 -10.60 0.48
N TYR A 12 10.68 -9.63 -0.41
CA TYR A 12 11.59 -9.75 -1.55
C TYR A 12 12.64 -8.65 -1.49
N SER A 13 13.87 -8.98 -1.88
CA SER A 13 14.97 -8.02 -2.06
C SER A 13 15.04 -7.45 -3.48
N SER A 14 14.22 -7.97 -4.40
CA SER A 14 14.21 -7.61 -5.81
C SER A 14 12.80 -7.76 -6.40
N LEU A 15 12.57 -7.23 -7.61
CA LEU A 15 11.24 -7.13 -8.21
C LEU A 15 10.87 -8.33 -9.10
N GLU A 16 11.85 -9.08 -9.57
CA GLU A 16 11.69 -10.25 -10.46
C GLU A 16 10.73 -11.31 -9.89
N PRO A 17 10.77 -11.68 -8.60
CA PRO A 17 9.84 -12.67 -8.05
C PRO A 17 8.37 -12.22 -8.07
N VAL A 18 8.12 -10.91 -8.18
CA VAL A 18 6.78 -10.32 -8.13
C VAL A 18 6.26 -9.98 -9.52
N TYR A 19 7.12 -9.45 -10.40
CA TYR A 19 6.74 -8.93 -11.72
C TYR A 19 7.21 -9.82 -12.88
N GLY A 20 7.97 -10.88 -12.61
CA GLY A 20 8.49 -11.80 -13.62
C GLY A 20 9.66 -11.21 -14.41
N GLU A 21 9.82 -11.67 -15.65
CA GLU A 21 10.91 -11.26 -16.54
C GLU A 21 10.44 -10.31 -17.66
N ALA A 22 11.43 -9.71 -18.35
CA ALA A 22 11.26 -8.86 -19.53
C ALA A 22 10.52 -7.53 -19.25
N SER A 23 9.69 -7.07 -20.20
CA SER A 23 9.14 -5.71 -20.22
C SER A 23 8.35 -5.29 -18.97
N GLN A 24 7.78 -6.25 -18.25
CA GLN A 24 6.99 -5.98 -17.04
C GLN A 24 7.88 -5.60 -15.85
N LEU A 25 9.07 -6.21 -15.78
CA LEU A 25 10.07 -5.89 -14.77
C LEU A 25 10.61 -4.48 -14.98
N GLU A 26 10.96 -4.14 -16.22
CA GLU A 26 11.45 -2.80 -16.59
C GLU A 26 10.41 -1.71 -16.24
N GLU A 27 9.12 -1.96 -16.52
CA GLU A 27 8.03 -1.05 -16.14
C GLU A 27 7.95 -0.90 -14.61
N ALA A 28 8.02 -2.01 -13.87
CA ALA A 28 7.99 -1.98 -12.41
C ALA A 28 9.19 -1.23 -11.82
N GLU A 29 10.39 -1.47 -12.33
CA GLU A 29 11.61 -0.76 -11.90
C GLU A 29 11.49 0.75 -12.09
N LEU A 30 10.98 1.19 -13.24
CA LEU A 30 10.71 2.62 -13.49
C LEU A 30 9.72 3.18 -12.48
N ARG A 31 8.63 2.46 -12.16
CA ARG A 31 7.62 2.88 -11.16
C ARG A 31 8.22 3.01 -9.77
N PHE A 32 9.02 2.05 -9.32
CA PHE A 32 9.68 2.07 -8.00
C PHE A 32 10.75 3.15 -7.91
N ASN A 33 11.54 3.35 -8.97
CA ASN A 33 12.54 4.43 -9.04
C ASN A 33 11.89 5.81 -8.99
N ASN A 34 10.80 6.02 -9.75
CA ASN A 34 10.04 7.27 -9.70
C ASN A 34 9.44 7.53 -8.32
N LEU A 35 8.87 6.50 -7.68
CA LEU A 35 8.34 6.60 -6.32
C LEU A 35 9.45 6.93 -5.31
N LYS A 36 10.62 6.29 -5.41
CA LYS A 36 11.79 6.56 -4.57
C LYS A 36 12.26 8.01 -4.71
N ALA A 37 12.37 8.50 -5.95
CA ALA A 37 12.77 9.88 -6.22
C ALA A 37 11.77 10.90 -5.65
N LYS A 38 10.46 10.67 -5.86
CA LYS A 38 9.41 11.54 -5.32
C LYS A 38 9.38 11.50 -3.79
N PHE A 39 9.58 10.33 -3.18
CA PHE A 39 9.66 10.20 -1.72
C PHE A 39 10.83 11.03 -1.16
N GLN A 40 12.02 10.93 -1.76
CA GLN A 40 13.17 11.74 -1.37
C GLN A 40 12.93 13.23 -1.57
N GLN A 41 12.26 13.64 -2.65
CA GLN A 41 11.89 15.04 -2.89
C GLN A 41 10.94 15.58 -1.82
N VAL A 42 9.93 14.81 -1.41
CA VAL A 42 8.88 15.26 -0.48
C VAL A 42 9.33 15.20 0.98
N PHE A 43 10.09 14.16 1.35
CA PHE A 43 10.47 13.90 2.74
C PHE A 43 11.94 14.16 3.07
N GLY A 44 12.79 14.44 2.06
CA GLY A 44 14.22 14.73 2.26
C GLY A 44 15.09 13.50 2.55
N HIS A 45 14.52 12.29 2.54
CA HIS A 45 15.21 11.06 2.89
C HIS A 45 14.80 9.92 1.95
N ALA A 46 15.67 8.92 1.78
CA ALA A 46 15.32 7.69 1.07
C ALA A 46 14.35 6.83 1.91
N PRO A 47 13.44 6.06 1.26
CA PRO A 47 12.62 5.08 1.96
C PRO A 47 13.45 3.89 2.44
N ASP A 48 13.02 3.27 3.53
CA ASP A 48 13.64 2.07 4.10
C ASP A 48 13.11 0.79 3.44
N ILE A 49 11.80 0.75 3.17
CA ILE A 49 11.09 -0.39 2.56
C ILE A 49 10.00 0.08 1.60
N PHE A 50 9.53 -0.86 0.76
CA PHE A 50 8.33 -0.71 -0.04
C PHE A 50 7.32 -1.78 0.34
N ALA A 51 6.05 -1.39 0.48
CA ALA A 51 4.92 -2.31 0.60
C ALA A 51 4.08 -2.23 -0.68
N ARG A 52 3.57 -3.36 -1.16
CA ARG A 52 2.81 -3.45 -2.41
C ARG A 52 1.60 -4.33 -2.23
N SER A 53 0.43 -3.86 -2.68
CA SER A 53 -0.80 -4.64 -2.68
C SER A 53 -1.52 -4.50 -4.04
N PRO A 54 -1.80 -5.61 -4.74
CA PRO A 54 -2.54 -5.57 -6.00
C PRO A 54 -4.01 -5.23 -5.76
N GLY A 55 -4.61 -4.55 -6.73
CA GLY A 55 -6.05 -4.49 -6.85
C GLY A 55 -6.61 -5.86 -7.22
N ARG A 56 -7.94 -5.95 -7.29
CA ARG A 56 -8.65 -7.18 -7.65
C ARG A 56 -9.84 -6.90 -8.53
N VAL A 57 -10.17 -7.89 -9.37
CA VAL A 57 -11.48 -8.02 -10.01
C VAL A 57 -12.16 -9.25 -9.44
N ASN A 58 -13.48 -9.23 -9.41
CA ASN A 58 -14.26 -10.41 -9.05
C ASN A 58 -14.85 -11.01 -10.33
N LEU A 59 -14.68 -12.32 -10.52
CA LEU A 59 -15.14 -13.00 -11.74
C LEU A 59 -16.59 -13.45 -11.59
N ILE A 60 -16.95 -13.92 -10.38
CA ILE A 60 -18.32 -14.33 -10.02
C ILE A 60 -18.50 -14.29 -8.50
N GLY A 61 -19.75 -14.02 -8.08
CA GLY A 61 -20.13 -13.93 -6.67
C GLY A 61 -20.08 -12.49 -6.16
N GLU A 62 -20.79 -11.58 -6.82
CA GLU A 62 -20.98 -10.21 -6.31
C GLU A 62 -21.99 -10.21 -5.17
N HIS A 63 -21.77 -9.37 -4.15
CA HIS A 63 -22.74 -9.11 -3.08
C HIS A 63 -23.13 -10.32 -2.20
N ILE A 64 -22.31 -11.37 -2.16
CA ILE A 64 -22.56 -12.58 -1.36
C ILE A 64 -21.47 -12.86 -0.32
N ASP A 65 -20.36 -12.14 -0.39
CA ASP A 65 -19.21 -12.28 0.51
C ASP A 65 -19.53 -11.87 1.94
N TYR A 66 -20.26 -10.77 2.12
CA TYR A 66 -20.72 -10.32 3.45
C TYR A 66 -21.82 -11.21 4.05
N GLU A 67 -22.43 -12.09 3.26
CA GLU A 67 -23.37 -13.14 3.71
C GLU A 67 -22.66 -14.47 4.03
N GLY A 68 -21.32 -14.51 3.89
CA GLY A 68 -20.51 -15.68 4.21
C GLY A 68 -20.42 -16.73 3.09
N TYR A 69 -20.89 -16.44 1.88
CA TYR A 69 -20.71 -17.32 0.73
C TYR A 69 -19.35 -17.14 0.05
N SER A 70 -18.87 -18.21 -0.58
CA SER A 70 -17.62 -18.18 -1.36
C SER A 70 -17.75 -17.34 -2.64
N VAL A 71 -16.66 -16.66 -3.00
CA VAL A 71 -16.52 -15.84 -4.21
C VAL A 71 -15.29 -16.26 -5.03
N LEU A 72 -15.20 -15.85 -6.29
CA LEU A 72 -14.06 -16.17 -7.17
C LEU A 72 -13.36 -14.90 -7.69
N PRO A 73 -12.51 -14.25 -6.87
CA PRO A 73 -11.76 -13.07 -7.26
C PRO A 73 -10.41 -13.43 -7.88
N MET A 74 -9.80 -12.45 -8.54
CA MET A 74 -8.46 -12.52 -9.08
C MET A 74 -7.73 -11.19 -8.88
N ALA A 75 -6.49 -11.26 -8.39
CA ALA A 75 -5.61 -10.11 -8.32
C ALA A 75 -5.25 -9.62 -9.74
N ILE A 76 -5.19 -8.31 -9.93
CA ILE A 76 -4.82 -7.70 -11.21
C ILE A 76 -3.41 -7.10 -11.17
N ARG A 77 -2.92 -6.67 -12.33
CA ARG A 77 -1.59 -6.06 -12.49
C ARG A 77 -1.48 -4.72 -11.78
N GLN A 78 -2.56 -3.94 -11.78
CA GLN A 78 -2.63 -2.65 -11.12
C GLN A 78 -2.53 -2.83 -9.60
N ASP A 79 -1.69 -2.03 -8.97
CA ASP A 79 -1.39 -2.14 -7.55
C ASP A 79 -1.18 -0.76 -6.91
N THR A 80 -1.23 -0.76 -5.58
CA THR A 80 -0.79 0.36 -4.75
C THR A 80 0.57 0.01 -4.18
N ILE A 81 1.56 0.89 -4.39
CA ILE A 81 2.90 0.77 -3.85
C ILE A 81 3.11 1.93 -2.87
N VAL A 82 3.56 1.61 -1.67
CA VAL A 82 3.87 2.58 -0.62
C VAL A 82 5.35 2.49 -0.30
N ALA A 83 6.05 3.62 -0.40
CA ALA A 83 7.41 3.77 0.11
C ALA A 83 7.35 4.25 1.56
N ILE A 84 8.07 3.58 2.46
CA ILE A 84 7.93 3.76 3.91
C ILE A 84 9.31 4.03 4.50
N ARG A 85 9.37 4.99 5.42
CA ARG A 85 10.53 5.25 6.27
C ARG A 85 10.06 5.42 7.71
N LYS A 86 10.77 4.79 8.65
CA LYS A 86 10.52 5.02 10.08
C LYS A 86 11.29 6.27 10.53
N ARG A 87 10.61 7.23 11.15
CA ARG A 87 11.27 8.39 11.80
C ARG A 87 11.97 7.96 13.09
N GLY A 88 12.94 8.77 13.55
CA GLY A 88 13.68 8.50 14.79
C GLY A 88 12.77 8.42 16.01
N ALA A 89 13.17 7.66 17.03
CA ALA A 89 12.36 7.42 18.22
C ALA A 89 12.11 8.66 19.08
N GLU A 90 12.97 9.68 18.94
CA GLU A 90 12.88 10.96 19.65
C GLU A 90 11.98 11.98 18.94
N GLU A 91 11.54 11.67 17.71
CA GLU A 91 10.65 12.54 16.95
C GLU A 91 9.18 12.32 17.35
N GLU A 92 8.34 13.32 17.08
CA GLU A 92 6.90 13.20 17.28
C GLU A 92 6.33 12.02 16.48
N LYS A 93 5.49 11.22 17.15
CA LYS A 93 4.84 10.02 16.59
C LYS A 93 3.72 10.41 15.63
N LEU A 94 4.10 10.90 14.46
CA LEU A 94 3.20 11.30 13.38
C LEU A 94 3.44 10.47 12.12
N LEU A 95 2.35 10.08 11.49
CA LEU A 95 2.30 9.57 10.12
C LEU A 95 2.15 10.75 9.17
N ARG A 96 3.13 10.95 8.29
CA ARG A 96 3.03 11.92 7.18
C ARG A 96 2.90 11.15 5.88
N ILE A 97 1.79 11.35 5.19
CA ILE A 97 1.41 10.54 4.02
C ILE A 97 1.26 11.46 2.82
N ALA A 98 1.98 11.15 1.75
CA ALA A 98 1.92 11.89 0.49
C ALA A 98 1.53 10.93 -0.65
N ASN A 99 0.91 11.48 -1.69
CA ASN A 99 0.57 10.74 -2.89
C ASN A 99 1.43 11.21 -4.06
N VAL A 100 1.70 10.32 -5.01
CA VAL A 100 2.38 10.68 -6.27
C VAL A 100 1.49 11.53 -7.20
N ASN A 101 0.18 11.41 -7.04
CA ASN A 101 -0.81 12.22 -7.77
C ASN A 101 -1.19 13.45 -6.93
N ASP A 102 -0.92 14.63 -7.47
CA ASP A 102 -1.10 15.92 -6.79
C ASP A 102 -2.58 16.25 -6.47
N LYS A 103 -3.55 15.53 -7.06
CA LYS A 103 -4.97 15.60 -6.65
C LYS A 103 -5.18 15.24 -5.18
N TYR A 104 -4.32 14.38 -4.63
CA TYR A 104 -4.42 13.92 -3.25
C TYR A 104 -3.41 14.68 -2.37
N SER A 105 -3.92 15.67 -1.63
CA SER A 105 -3.11 16.50 -0.73
C SER A 105 -2.43 15.66 0.36
N ILE A 106 -1.25 16.10 0.79
CA ILE A 106 -0.53 15.50 1.93
C ILE A 106 -1.44 15.48 3.17
N CYS A 107 -1.41 14.35 3.88
CA CYS A 107 -2.13 14.16 5.14
C CYS A 107 -1.14 13.92 6.28
N THR A 108 -1.53 14.29 7.50
CA THR A 108 -0.77 14.01 8.71
C THR A 108 -1.73 13.52 9.79
N TYR A 109 -1.38 12.40 10.42
CA TYR A 109 -2.17 11.75 11.46
C TYR A 109 -1.27 11.31 12.62
N PRO A 110 -1.82 11.11 13.83
CA PRO A 110 -1.11 10.43 14.90
C PRO A 110 -0.68 9.02 14.46
N ALA A 111 0.51 8.59 14.88
CA ALA A 111 0.92 7.19 14.77
C ALA A 111 0.37 6.39 15.98
N ASP A 112 -0.95 6.35 16.08
CA ASP A 112 -1.71 5.65 17.12
C ASP A 112 -2.70 4.67 16.46
N PRO A 113 -2.59 3.35 16.73
CA PRO A 113 -3.53 2.36 16.20
C PRO A 113 -4.95 2.51 16.76
N ASN A 114 -5.15 3.22 17.87
CA ASN A 114 -6.45 3.42 18.50
C ASN A 114 -7.09 4.77 18.14
N GLN A 115 -6.54 5.49 17.17
CA GLN A 115 -7.09 6.79 16.76
C GLN A 115 -8.50 6.65 16.18
N GLU A 116 -9.38 7.61 16.49
CA GLU A 116 -10.70 7.67 15.88
C GLU A 116 -10.61 8.18 14.43
N ILE A 117 -11.40 7.58 13.54
CA ILE A 117 -11.46 7.94 12.13
C ILE A 117 -12.79 8.65 11.84
N ASP A 118 -12.74 9.85 11.25
CA ASP A 118 -13.95 10.55 10.82
C ASP A 118 -14.59 9.82 9.63
N LEU A 119 -15.70 9.13 9.91
CA LEU A 119 -16.49 8.39 8.93
C LEU A 119 -17.43 9.28 8.10
N LYS A 120 -17.67 10.54 8.51
CA LYS A 120 -18.57 11.47 7.81
C LYS A 120 -17.82 12.26 6.75
N ASN A 121 -16.64 12.79 7.08
CA ASN A 121 -15.82 13.58 6.16
C ASN A 121 -14.64 12.75 5.65
N HIS A 122 -14.95 11.79 4.79
CA HIS A 122 -13.99 10.81 4.31
C HIS A 122 -12.87 11.45 3.47
N LYS A 123 -11.62 11.20 3.84
CA LYS A 123 -10.41 11.62 3.09
C LYS A 123 -9.64 10.40 2.61
N TRP A 124 -8.90 10.55 1.51
CA TRP A 124 -8.11 9.44 0.93
C TRP A 124 -7.12 8.83 1.94
N GLY A 125 -6.53 9.65 2.82
CA GLY A 125 -5.62 9.18 3.86
C GLY A 125 -6.28 8.32 4.94
N HIS A 126 -7.61 8.32 5.06
CA HIS A 126 -8.32 7.46 6.01
C HIS A 126 -8.12 5.98 5.66
N TYR A 127 -8.07 5.62 4.37
CA TYR A 127 -7.76 4.24 3.96
C TYR A 127 -6.40 3.74 4.47
N PHE A 128 -5.43 4.65 4.65
CA PHE A 128 -4.10 4.29 5.16
C PHE A 128 -4.13 4.00 6.66
N ILE A 129 -4.89 4.76 7.44
CA ILE A 129 -4.98 4.61 8.90
C ILE A 129 -6.01 3.55 9.34
N CYS A 130 -6.85 3.06 8.43
CA CYS A 130 -7.75 1.92 8.67
C CYS A 130 -7.04 0.55 8.63
N GLY A 131 -5.90 0.46 7.93
CA GLY A 131 -5.15 -0.79 7.74
C GLY A 131 -4.12 -1.04 8.83
#